data_AF-A0A0R1F7A6-F1
#
_entry.id   AF-A0A0R1F7A6-F1
#
_cell.length_a   1.000
_cell.length_b   1.000
_cell.length_c   1.000
_cell.angle_alpha   90.00
_cell.angle_beta   90.00
_cell.angle_gamma   90.00
#
_symmetry.space_group_name_H-M   'P 1'
#
loop_
_entity.id
_entity.type
_entity.pdbx_description
1 polymer ?
#
loop_
_entity_poly.entity_id
_entity_poly.type
_entity_poly.pdbx_seq_one_letter_code
_entity_poly.pdbx_strand_id
1 'polypeptide(L)'
;MSFFLFGGVFTSKVNAAYYAQKDDTTKTEGPRIFVSPHWVNQVIHNKTAVKDYRIIEASYGNDKNFRKGHIPGATHLNTNAVESEANQWNLLSAQQIKKVLSKTWCN
;
A
#
# COMPACT_ATOMS: atom_id res chain seq x y z
N MET A 1 -13.60 50.97 15.34
CA MET A 1 -13.68 49.66 16.00
C MET A 1 -13.43 48.60 14.93
N SER A 2 -12.17 48.23 14.68
CA SER A 2 -11.83 47.28 13.62
C SER A 2 -11.99 45.85 14.14
N PHE A 3 -12.89 45.09 13.55
CA PHE A 3 -13.03 43.66 13.78
C PHE A 3 -11.94 42.92 12.98
N PHE A 4 -10.97 42.33 13.67
CA PHE A 4 -10.07 41.34 13.08
C PHE A 4 -10.73 39.96 13.18
N LEU A 5 -11.17 39.43 12.04
CA LEU A 5 -11.55 38.03 11.89
C LEU A 5 -10.27 37.20 11.70
N PHE A 6 -9.79 36.57 12.78
CA PHE A 6 -8.78 35.51 12.69
C PHE A 6 -9.46 34.23 12.15
N GLY A 7 -9.45 34.08 10.83
CA GLY A 7 -9.79 32.82 10.16
C GLY A 7 -8.65 31.82 10.35
N GLY A 8 -8.59 31.16 11.51
CA GLY A 8 -7.70 30.04 11.75
C GLY A 8 -8.17 28.81 10.97
N VAL A 9 -7.41 28.39 9.97
CA VAL A 9 -7.58 27.08 9.33
C VAL A 9 -7.21 26.02 10.36
N PHE A 10 -8.20 25.32 10.90
CA PHE A 10 -7.97 24.14 11.73
C PHE A 10 -7.47 23.01 10.83
N THR A 11 -6.15 22.86 10.71
CA THR A 11 -5.58 21.59 10.22
C THR A 11 -5.64 20.62 11.39
N SER A 12 -6.66 19.77 11.47
CA SER A 12 -6.62 18.62 12.37
C SER A 12 -5.49 17.70 11.88
N LYS A 13 -4.34 17.75 12.56
CA LYS A 13 -3.29 16.74 12.37
C LYS A 13 -3.92 15.41 12.77
N VAL A 14 -4.28 14.61 11.77
CA VAL A 14 -4.72 13.23 12.01
C VAL A 14 -3.63 12.53 12.81
N ASN A 15 -3.98 11.99 13.98
CA ASN A 15 -3.03 11.24 14.78
C ASN A 15 -2.84 9.87 14.10
N ALA A 16 -1.92 9.80 13.14
CA ALA A 16 -1.65 8.59 12.36
C ALA A 16 -1.34 7.39 13.26
N ALA A 17 -0.71 7.61 14.41
CA ALA A 17 -0.42 6.56 15.39
C ALA A 17 -1.68 6.00 16.05
N TYR A 18 -2.73 6.81 16.28
CA TYR A 18 -4.00 6.34 16.84
C TYR A 18 -4.75 5.42 15.86
N TYR A 19 -4.82 5.80 14.58
CA TYR A 19 -5.49 5.00 13.55
C TYR A 19 -4.70 3.76 13.15
N ALA A 20 -3.37 3.79 13.25
CA ALA A 20 -2.51 2.63 13.00
C ALA A 20 -2.60 1.54 14.07
N GLN A 21 -3.26 1.80 15.22
CA GLN A 21 -3.40 0.81 16.31
C GLN A 21 -4.64 -0.07 16.19
N LYS A 22 -5.66 0.35 15.44
CA LYS A 22 -6.95 -0.34 15.39
C LYS A 22 -7.15 -0.99 14.03
N ASP A 23 -7.84 -2.11 14.05
CA ASP A 23 -8.31 -2.76 12.84
C ASP A 23 -9.71 -2.24 12.49
N ASP A 24 -10.03 -2.15 11.20
CA ASP A 24 -11.38 -1.83 10.77
C ASP A 24 -12.26 -3.07 10.94
N THR A 25 -13.11 -3.09 11.96
CA THR A 25 -13.98 -4.22 12.28
C THR A 25 -15.24 -4.27 11.42
N THR A 26 -15.44 -3.32 10.51
CA THR A 26 -16.62 -3.25 9.64
C THR A 26 -16.62 -4.45 8.69
N LYS A 27 -17.63 -5.31 8.82
CA LYS A 27 -17.79 -6.46 7.92
C LYS A 27 -18.43 -5.99 6.62
N THR A 28 -17.69 -6.11 5.52
CA THR A 28 -18.23 -5.94 4.17
C THR A 28 -18.63 -7.30 3.60
N GLU A 29 -19.57 -7.31 2.67
CA GLU A 29 -19.86 -8.52 1.88
C GLU A 29 -18.66 -8.87 0.99
N GLY A 30 -18.28 -10.16 0.96
CA GLY A 30 -17.15 -10.65 0.17
C GLY A 30 -15.80 -10.65 0.91
N PRO A 31 -14.70 -10.94 0.18
CA PRO A 31 -13.36 -10.96 0.77
C PRO A 31 -12.94 -9.59 1.31
N ARG A 32 -12.19 -9.60 2.40
CA ARG A 32 -11.60 -8.37 2.95
C ARG A 32 -10.52 -7.84 2.01
N ILE A 33 -10.73 -6.65 1.45
CA ILE A 33 -9.80 -6.01 0.50
C ILE A 33 -9.05 -4.81 1.09
N PHE A 34 -9.60 -4.17 2.12
CA PHE A 34 -8.96 -3.06 2.84
C PHE A 34 -8.54 -3.53 4.22
N VAL A 35 -7.28 -3.24 4.58
CA VAL A 35 -6.66 -3.70 5.82
C VAL A 35 -5.88 -2.57 6.48
N SER A 36 -5.86 -2.57 7.81
CA SER A 36 -5.10 -1.56 8.55
C SER A 36 -3.62 -1.94 8.70
N PRO A 37 -2.73 -0.97 8.99
CA PRO A 37 -1.33 -1.27 9.33
C PRO A 37 -1.19 -2.22 10.51
N HIS A 38 -2.09 -2.12 11.51
CA HIS A 38 -2.12 -3.04 12.65
C HIS A 38 -2.32 -4.48 12.17
N TRP A 39 -3.31 -4.72 11.31
CA TRP A 39 -3.60 -6.05 10.80
C TRP A 39 -2.44 -6.63 9.99
N VAL A 40 -1.83 -5.83 9.11
CA VAL A 40 -0.63 -6.24 8.34
C VAL A 40 0.50 -6.63 9.29
N ASN A 41 0.71 -5.87 10.37
CA ASN A 41 1.70 -6.22 11.39
C ASN A 41 1.36 -7.55 12.09
N GLN A 42 0.09 -7.85 12.36
CA GLN A 42 -0.31 -9.15 12.91
C GLN A 42 -0.06 -10.30 11.92
N VAL A 43 -0.28 -10.08 10.62
CA VAL A 43 0.04 -11.07 9.57
C VAL A 43 1.54 -11.36 9.54
N ILE A 44 2.38 -10.32 9.53
CA ILE A 44 3.86 -10.46 9.53
C ILE A 44 4.37 -11.25 10.75
N HIS A 45 3.70 -11.12 11.89
CA HIS A 45 4.06 -11.81 13.12
C HIS A 45 3.30 -13.13 13.35
N ASN A 46 2.69 -13.71 12.32
CA ASN A 46 1.96 -14.99 12.38
C ASN A 46 0.83 -15.03 13.44
N LYS A 47 0.20 -13.89 13.72
CA LYS A 47 -0.92 -13.75 14.68
C LYS A 47 -2.29 -13.81 14.01
N THR A 48 -2.34 -14.19 12.74
CA THR A 48 -3.58 -14.40 11.98
C THR A 48 -3.54 -15.76 11.28
N ALA A 49 -4.66 -16.16 10.68
CA ALA A 49 -4.73 -17.40 9.90
C ALA A 49 -4.16 -17.27 8.46
N VAL A 50 -3.74 -16.07 8.04
CA VAL A 50 -3.21 -15.83 6.69
C VAL A 50 -1.87 -16.56 6.52
N LYS A 51 -1.76 -17.33 5.45
CA LYS A 51 -0.54 -18.04 5.02
C LYS A 51 -0.25 -17.68 3.56
N ASP A 52 0.99 -17.91 3.14
CA ASP A 52 1.42 -17.80 1.73
C ASP A 52 1.11 -16.44 1.10
N TYR A 53 1.52 -15.36 1.77
CA TYR A 53 1.31 -14.00 1.29
C TYR A 53 2.61 -13.35 0.77
N ARG A 54 2.44 -12.22 0.10
CA ARG A 54 3.49 -11.27 -0.27
C ARG A 54 3.03 -9.86 0.04
N ILE A 55 3.95 -9.01 0.46
CA ILE A 55 3.71 -7.57 0.62
C ILE A 55 4.41 -6.88 -0.55
N ILE A 56 3.68 -6.06 -1.29
CA ILE A 56 4.21 -5.35 -2.46
C ILE A 56 4.05 -3.86 -2.21
N GLU A 57 5.16 -3.13 -2.33
CA GLU A 57 5.12 -1.67 -2.44
C GLU A 57 5.14 -1.32 -3.93
N ALA A 58 4.07 -0.70 -4.41
CA ALA A 58 3.93 -0.32 -5.80
C ALA A 58 4.14 1.19 -5.96
N SER A 59 5.09 1.58 -6.82
CA SER A 59 5.33 2.98 -7.14
C SER A 59 5.94 3.14 -8.53
N TYR A 60 5.72 4.31 -9.13
CA TYR A 60 6.30 4.65 -10.43
C TYR A 60 7.80 4.97 -10.27
N GLY A 61 8.63 4.36 -11.13
CA GLY A 61 10.05 4.66 -11.20
C GLY A 61 10.92 3.75 -10.32
N ASN A 62 12.03 4.29 -9.80
CA ASN A 62 13.03 3.49 -9.08
C ASN A 62 12.64 3.22 -7.62
N ASP A 63 13.40 2.33 -6.98
CA ASP A 63 13.21 1.88 -5.59
C ASP A 63 13.80 2.84 -4.54
N LYS A 64 14.08 4.11 -4.89
CA LYS A 64 14.77 5.03 -3.97
C LYS A 64 13.99 5.26 -2.68
N ASN A 65 12.67 5.42 -2.74
CA ASN A 65 11.84 5.63 -1.55
C ASN A 65 11.65 4.32 -0.78
N PHE A 66 11.46 3.21 -1.47
CA PHE A 66 11.45 1.87 -0.88
C PHE A 66 12.70 1.64 0.00
N ARG A 67 13.89 1.95 -0.53
CA ARG A 67 15.16 1.78 0.19
C ARG A 67 15.32 2.67 1.42
N LYS A 68 14.65 3.83 1.47
CA LYS A 68 14.67 4.70 2.66
C LYS A 68 13.86 4.11 3.81
N GLY A 69 12.82 3.33 3.49
CA GLY A 69 11.96 2.68 4.46
C GLY A 69 10.77 2.03 3.77
N HIS A 70 10.50 0.78 4.12
CA HIS A 70 9.39 0.00 3.62
C HIS A 70 8.92 -0.99 4.70
N ILE A 71 7.76 -1.61 4.47
CA ILE A 71 7.22 -2.64 5.35
C ILE A 71 8.15 -3.87 5.32
N PRO A 72 8.54 -4.46 6.48
CA PRO A 72 9.40 -5.64 6.51
C PRO A 72 8.87 -6.79 5.65
N GLY A 73 9.75 -7.39 4.85
CA GLY A 73 9.39 -8.48 3.92
C GLY A 73 8.65 -8.03 2.65
N ALA A 74 8.47 -6.73 2.43
CA ALA A 74 7.91 -6.22 1.18
C ALA A 74 8.90 -6.32 0.01
N THR A 75 8.38 -6.34 -1.21
CA THR A 75 9.15 -6.17 -2.45
C THR A 75 8.63 -4.98 -3.24
N HIS A 76 9.54 -4.20 -3.84
CA HIS A 76 9.17 -3.10 -4.73
C HIS A 76 8.70 -3.62 -6.10
N LEU A 77 7.59 -3.07 -6.58
CA LEU A 77 7.08 -3.29 -7.94
C LEU A 77 6.92 -1.94 -8.65
N ASN A 78 7.73 -1.70 -9.66
CA ASN A 78 7.56 -0.54 -10.53
C ASN A 78 6.27 -0.70 -11.37
N THR A 79 5.42 0.32 -11.44
CA THR A 79 4.17 0.26 -12.23
C THR A 79 4.46 0.00 -13.72
N ASN A 80 5.58 0.51 -14.26
CA ASN A 80 6.03 0.21 -15.62
C ASN A 80 6.33 -1.28 -15.88
N ALA A 81 6.34 -2.13 -14.84
CA ALA A 81 6.43 -3.57 -15.02
C ALA A 81 5.10 -4.19 -15.49
N VAL A 82 3.97 -3.51 -15.29
CA VAL A 82 2.63 -4.00 -15.67
C VAL A 82 1.90 -3.09 -16.66
N GLU A 83 2.42 -1.88 -16.92
CA GLU A 83 1.88 -0.92 -17.88
C GLU A 83 3.02 -0.28 -18.71
N SER A 84 2.71 0.37 -19.83
CA SER A 84 3.72 1.16 -20.55
C SER A 84 3.12 2.26 -21.41
N GLU A 85 3.88 3.34 -21.62
CA GLU A 85 3.49 4.45 -22.52
C GLU A 85 3.25 3.99 -23.96
N ALA A 86 4.07 3.06 -24.47
CA ALA A 86 3.90 2.47 -25.80
C ALA A 86 2.56 1.72 -25.95
N ASN A 87 2.06 1.17 -24.84
CA ASN A 87 0.74 0.56 -24.75
C ASN A 87 -0.33 1.55 -24.24
N GLN A 88 -0.09 2.85 -24.35
CA GLN A 88 -0.97 3.93 -23.91
C GLN A 88 -1.35 3.86 -22.43
N TRP A 89 -0.41 3.43 -21.58
CA TRP A 89 -0.62 3.20 -20.15
C TRP A 89 -1.65 2.11 -19.83
N ASN A 90 -2.01 1.27 -20.80
CA ASN A 90 -2.81 0.09 -20.55
C ASN A 90 -1.95 -1.05 -19.99
N LEU A 91 -2.63 -1.98 -19.32
CA LEU A 91 -2.04 -3.22 -18.84
C LEU A 91 -1.32 -3.95 -19.98
N LEU A 92 -0.10 -4.40 -19.69
CA LEU A 92 0.65 -5.29 -20.55
C LEU A 92 -0.07 -6.64 -20.72
N SER A 93 0.38 -7.45 -21.67
CA SER A 93 -0.21 -8.77 -21.89
C SER A 93 -0.16 -9.65 -20.64
N ALA A 94 -1.12 -10.56 -20.50
CA ALA A 94 -1.18 -11.50 -19.39
C ALA A 94 0.12 -12.32 -19.24
N GLN A 95 0.81 -12.62 -20.34
CA GLN A 95 2.10 -13.33 -20.33
C GLN A 95 3.22 -12.48 -19.71
N GLN A 96 3.28 -11.19 -20.05
CA GLN A 96 4.27 -10.26 -19.46
C GLN A 96 4.01 -10.07 -17.97
N ILE A 97 2.76 -9.81 -17.59
CA ILE A 97 2.37 -9.64 -16.18
C ILE A 97 2.67 -10.92 -15.39
N LYS A 98 2.33 -12.10 -15.92
CA LYS A 98 2.66 -13.38 -15.28
C LYS A 98 4.16 -13.52 -15.02
N LYS A 99 5.01 -13.16 -15.99
CA LYS A 99 6.48 -13.22 -15.83
C LYS A 99 6.95 -12.28 -14.71
N VAL A 100 6.42 -11.06 -14.65
CA VAL A 100 6.75 -10.07 -13.61
C VAL A 100 6.35 -10.59 -12.24
N LEU A 101 5.11 -11.05 -12.11
CA LEU A 101 4.62 -11.60 -10.86
C LEU A 101 5.47 -12.82 -10.47
N SER A 102 5.63 -13.83 -11.33
CA SER A 102 6.44 -15.03 -11.05
C SER A 102 7.86 -14.72 -10.59
N LYS A 103 8.51 -13.71 -11.17
CA LYS A 103 9.84 -13.27 -10.72
C LYS A 103 9.81 -12.75 -9.28
N THR A 104 8.79 -11.98 -8.92
CA THR A 104 8.58 -11.48 -7.55
C THR A 104 8.24 -12.61 -6.56
N TRP A 105 7.66 -13.72 -7.02
CA TRP A 105 7.28 -14.85 -6.14
C TRP A 105 8.44 -15.81 -5.80
N CYS A 106 9.47 -15.92 -6.64
CA CYS A 106 10.54 -16.93 -6.52
C CYS A 106 11.80 -16.47 -5.74
N ASN A 107 11.81 -15.26 -5.18
CA ASN A 107 12.83 -14.80 -4.23
C ASN A 107 12.33 -14.96 -2.79
#